data_AF-A0A949F6M6-F1
#
_entry.id   AF-A0A949F6M6-F1
#
_cell.length_a   1.000
_cell.length_b   1.000
_cell.length_c   1.000
_cell.angle_alpha   90.00
_cell.angle_beta   90.00
_cell.angle_gamma   90.00
#
_symmetry.space_group_name_H-M   'P 1'
#
loop_
_entity.id
_entity.type
_entity.pdbx_description
1 polymer ?
#
loop_
_entity_poly.entity_id
_entity_poly.type
_entity_poly.pdbx_seq_one_letter_code
_entity_poly.pdbx_strand_id
1 'polypeptide(L)'
;RKLLEVRSFPFGADRTDIHHVEKLIIDKYLGIPYKHRGREIAGLDCWGLLKLVYADLGFRLFDIEDLEYGQAWGLRNKDYFKENYVNDWERSEVPKVLDAVLFLNSRGVANHAGVIFKNRKFIHCCRAGVIVSRLDDGSWKKRTEGFYRLRNKAW
;
A
#
# COMPACT_ATOMS: atom_id res chain seq x y z
N ARG A 1 -24.66 -13.90 -6.91
CA ARG A 1 -24.62 -12.54 -6.31
C ARG A 1 -23.94 -11.63 -7.32
N LYS A 2 -24.65 -10.66 -7.89
CA LYS A 2 -24.09 -9.68 -8.84
C LYS A 2 -23.07 -8.82 -8.07
N LEU A 3 -21.81 -8.83 -8.49
CA LEU A 3 -20.80 -7.95 -7.92
C LEU A 3 -21.19 -6.51 -8.26
N LEU A 4 -21.18 -5.63 -7.26
CA LEU A 4 -21.42 -4.20 -7.45
C LEU A 4 -20.37 -3.67 -8.44
N GLU A 5 -20.81 -2.95 -9.47
CA GLU A 5 -19.91 -2.15 -10.30
C GLU A 5 -19.05 -1.32 -9.37
N VAL A 6 -17.74 -1.52 -9.43
CA VAL A 6 -16.79 -0.58 -8.84
C VAL A 6 -17.08 0.72 -9.57
N ARG A 7 -17.75 1.65 -8.88
CA ARG A 7 -17.99 3.00 -9.39
C ARG A 7 -16.65 3.50 -9.87
N SER A 8 -16.51 3.63 -11.18
CA SER A 8 -15.46 4.42 -11.80
C SER A 8 -15.39 5.73 -11.03
N PHE A 9 -14.16 6.14 -10.69
CA PHE A 9 -13.91 7.39 -9.99
C PHE A 9 -14.72 8.52 -10.63
N PRO A 10 -15.57 9.26 -9.88
CA PRO A 10 -16.38 10.33 -10.44
C PRO A 10 -15.55 11.61 -10.55
N PHE A 11 -14.32 11.51 -11.06
CA PHE A 11 -13.47 12.66 -11.29
C PHE A 11 -12.77 12.51 -12.62
N GLY A 12 -13.06 13.43 -13.54
CA GLY A 12 -12.22 13.74 -14.70
C GLY A 12 -10.89 14.34 -14.27
N ALA A 13 -10.21 13.68 -13.32
CA ALA A 13 -8.83 13.95 -13.01
C ALA A 13 -8.03 13.51 -14.23
N ASP A 14 -7.37 14.48 -14.85
CA ASP A 14 -6.32 14.20 -15.80
C ASP A 14 -5.27 13.32 -15.07
N ARG A 15 -5.29 12.03 -15.37
CA ARG A 15 -4.37 11.02 -14.80
C ARG A 15 -2.90 11.34 -15.12
N THR A 16 -2.63 12.37 -15.93
CA THR A 16 -1.28 12.83 -16.26
C THR A 16 -0.68 13.79 -15.22
N ASP A 17 -1.47 14.43 -14.35
CA ASP A 17 -0.93 15.25 -13.25
C ASP A 17 -0.84 14.47 -11.93
N ILE A 18 0.36 13.97 -11.66
CA ILE A 18 0.67 13.18 -10.47
C ILE A 18 0.51 13.96 -9.16
N HIS A 19 0.59 15.29 -9.19
CA HIS A 19 0.37 16.12 -8.00
C HIS A 19 -1.09 16.12 -7.56
N HIS A 20 -2.00 16.03 -8.52
CA HIS A 20 -3.42 15.91 -8.25
C HIS A 20 -3.74 14.58 -7.56
N VAL A 21 -3.13 13.48 -8.03
CA VAL A 21 -3.37 12.14 -7.48
C VAL A 21 -2.92 12.02 -6.02
N GLU A 22 -1.71 12.49 -5.67
CA GLU A 22 -1.24 12.46 -4.28
C GLU A 22 -2.16 13.24 -3.34
N LYS A 23 -2.62 14.43 -3.77
CA LYS A 23 -3.53 15.26 -2.99
C LYS A 23 -4.85 14.52 -2.74
N LEU A 24 -5.44 13.90 -3.76
CA LEU A 24 -6.67 13.13 -3.62
C LEU A 24 -6.51 11.95 -2.64
N ILE A 25 -5.38 11.25 -2.69
CA ILE A 25 -5.08 10.15 -1.75
C ILE A 25 -4.94 10.70 -0.32
N ILE A 26 -4.23 11.81 -0.14
CA ILE A 26 -4.07 12.44 1.18
C ILE A 26 -5.43 12.89 1.73
N ASP A 27 -6.20 13.64 0.95
CA ASP A 27 -7.50 14.19 1.38
C ASP A 27 -8.47 13.08 1.78
N LYS A 28 -8.41 11.92 1.12
CA LYS A 28 -9.31 10.79 1.39
C LYS A 28 -8.87 9.92 2.56
N TYR A 29 -7.56 9.67 2.73
CA TYR A 29 -7.07 8.63 3.63
C TYR A 29 -6.33 9.12 4.87
N LEU A 30 -5.74 10.33 4.85
CA LEU A 30 -4.92 10.81 5.95
C LEU A 30 -5.75 10.87 7.25
N GLY A 31 -5.18 10.33 8.34
CA GLY A 31 -5.82 10.34 9.65
C GLY A 31 -6.81 9.19 9.93
N ILE A 32 -7.12 8.34 8.95
CA ILE A 32 -7.92 7.13 9.22
C ILE A 32 -7.22 6.28 10.29
N PRO A 33 -7.92 5.81 11.34
CA PRO A 33 -7.31 5.08 12.44
C PRO A 33 -6.82 3.70 12.02
N TYR A 34 -5.85 3.19 12.78
CA TYR A 34 -5.38 1.82 12.60
C TYR A 34 -6.43 0.81 13.07
N LYS A 35 -6.71 -0.18 12.24
CA LYS A 35 -7.48 -1.38 12.58
C LYS A 35 -6.75 -2.59 12.00
N HIS A 36 -6.41 -3.56 12.84
CA HIS A 36 -5.80 -4.80 12.35
C HIS A 36 -6.76 -5.48 11.36
N ARG A 37 -6.25 -5.85 10.17
CA ARG A 37 -7.05 -6.39 9.05
C ARG A 37 -8.13 -5.41 8.57
N GLY A 38 -7.96 -4.11 8.83
CA GLY A 38 -8.89 -3.07 8.39
C GLY A 38 -8.91 -2.94 6.86
N ARG A 39 -10.10 -2.81 6.28
CA ARG A 39 -10.35 -2.74 4.82
C ARG A 39 -11.31 -1.62 4.42
N GLU A 40 -11.60 -0.71 5.35
CA GLU A 40 -12.66 0.30 5.20
C GLU A 40 -12.24 1.62 5.85
N ILE A 41 -12.93 2.71 5.53
CA ILE A 41 -12.60 4.06 6.01
C ILE A 41 -12.73 4.19 7.54
N ALA A 42 -13.50 3.32 8.20
CA ALA A 42 -13.58 3.27 9.66
C ALA A 42 -12.29 2.75 10.32
N GLY A 43 -11.39 2.11 9.57
CA GLY A 43 -10.07 1.75 10.05
C GLY A 43 -9.31 0.84 9.09
N LEU A 44 -8.00 1.08 8.98
CA LEU A 44 -7.12 0.43 8.01
C LEU A 44 -5.89 -0.23 8.67
N ASP A 45 -5.33 -1.24 8.01
CA ASP A 45 -3.94 -1.61 8.18
C ASP A 45 -3.11 -1.18 6.96
N CYS A 46 -1.80 -1.46 6.98
CA CYS A 46 -0.93 -1.06 5.88
C CYS A 46 -1.37 -1.66 4.52
N TRP A 47 -1.87 -2.89 4.49
CA TRP A 47 -2.30 -3.54 3.25
C TRP A 47 -3.67 -3.06 2.80
N GLY A 48 -4.61 -2.91 3.73
CA GLY A 48 -5.93 -2.34 3.46
C GLY A 48 -5.84 -0.94 2.85
N LEU A 49 -4.90 -0.10 3.31
CA LEU A 49 -4.62 1.18 2.68
C LEU A 49 -4.18 1.02 1.22
N LEU A 50 -3.19 0.15 0.95
CA LEU A 50 -2.75 -0.11 -0.43
C LEU A 50 -3.94 -0.57 -1.28
N LYS A 51 -4.73 -1.54 -0.82
CA LYS A 51 -5.90 -2.03 -1.55
C LYS A 51 -6.86 -0.91 -1.94
N LEU A 52 -7.21 -0.02 -1.02
CA LEU A 52 -8.14 1.07 -1.31
C LEU A 52 -7.52 2.12 -2.24
N VAL A 53 -6.24 2.48 -2.04
CA VAL A 53 -5.52 3.41 -2.94
C VAL A 53 -5.42 2.84 -4.36
N TYR A 54 -5.05 1.57 -4.53
CA TYR A 54 -4.97 0.97 -5.86
C TYR A 54 -6.35 0.74 -6.48
N ALA A 55 -7.37 0.38 -5.68
CA ALA A 55 -8.75 0.30 -6.17
C ALA A 55 -9.24 1.65 -6.70
N ASP A 56 -8.86 2.74 -6.04
CA ASP A 56 -9.17 4.09 -6.49
C ASP A 56 -8.50 4.45 -7.82
N LEU A 57 -7.32 3.90 -8.06
CA LEU A 57 -6.59 4.03 -9.32
C LEU A 57 -7.10 3.07 -10.41
N GLY A 58 -8.12 2.25 -10.10
CA GLY A 58 -8.72 1.29 -11.01
C GLY A 58 -8.07 -0.10 -11.00
N PHE A 59 -7.20 -0.40 -10.03
CA PHE A 59 -6.51 -1.68 -9.91
C PHE A 59 -7.07 -2.52 -8.76
N ARG A 60 -7.30 -3.82 -9.01
CA ARG A 60 -7.71 -4.75 -7.97
C ARG A 60 -6.49 -5.52 -7.45
N LEU A 61 -6.10 -5.26 -6.21
CA LEU A 61 -5.06 -6.04 -5.52
C LEU A 61 -5.66 -7.29 -4.87
N PHE A 62 -4.87 -8.38 -4.85
CA PHE A 62 -5.11 -9.54 -4.01
C PHE A 62 -5.32 -9.15 -2.52
N ASP A 63 -6.16 -9.87 -1.77
CA ASP A 63 -6.23 -9.71 -0.32
C ASP A 63 -5.62 -10.92 0.38
N ILE A 64 -4.84 -10.63 1.41
CA ILE A 64 -4.29 -11.64 2.31
C ILE A 64 -5.40 -12.25 3.19
N GLU A 65 -6.66 -11.78 3.12
CA GLU A 65 -7.81 -12.42 3.79
C GLU A 65 -8.06 -13.87 3.36
N ASP A 66 -7.62 -14.28 2.16
CA ASP A 66 -7.64 -15.70 1.76
C ASP A 66 -6.63 -16.56 2.55
N LEU A 67 -5.80 -15.91 3.37
CA LEU A 67 -4.81 -16.53 4.23
C LEU A 67 -5.21 -16.20 5.69
N GLU A 68 -5.59 -17.20 6.48
CA GLU A 68 -5.86 -17.00 7.92
C GLU A 68 -4.56 -16.68 8.69
N TYR A 69 -4.13 -15.42 8.73
CA TYR A 69 -2.94 -15.01 9.48
C TYR A 69 -3.28 -14.15 10.71
N GLY A 70 -2.68 -14.49 11.86
CA GLY A 70 -2.81 -13.72 13.11
C GLY A 70 -1.85 -12.54 13.20
N GLN A 71 -2.06 -11.65 14.18
CA GLN A 71 -1.27 -10.42 14.43
C GLN A 71 0.26 -10.62 14.47
N ALA A 72 0.73 -11.81 14.83
CA ALA A 72 2.13 -12.18 15.01
C ALA A 72 2.75 -12.92 13.81
N TRP A 73 2.14 -12.88 12.62
CA TRP A 73 2.58 -13.67 11.47
C TRP A 73 4.06 -13.44 11.08
N GLY A 74 4.54 -12.20 11.14
CA GLY A 74 5.95 -11.88 10.86
C GLY A 74 6.95 -12.41 11.90
N LEU A 75 6.47 -12.98 13.02
CA LEU A 75 7.28 -13.71 14.01
C LEU A 75 7.38 -15.20 13.69
N ARG A 76 6.63 -15.71 12.71
CA ARG A 76 6.58 -17.12 12.28
C ARG A 76 7.28 -17.37 10.93
N ASN A 77 8.18 -16.48 10.50
CA ASN A 77 8.95 -16.58 9.24
C ASN A 77 8.13 -16.74 7.95
N LYS A 78 6.86 -16.31 7.93
CA LYS A 78 6.09 -16.23 6.68
C LYS A 78 6.18 -14.82 6.12
N ASP A 79 6.57 -14.68 4.87
CA ASP A 79 6.66 -13.40 4.18
C ASP A 79 5.51 -13.30 3.18
N TYR A 80 4.29 -13.11 3.70
CA TYR A 80 3.07 -13.09 2.88
C TYR A 80 3.11 -12.03 1.79
N PHE A 81 3.85 -10.94 1.98
CA PHE A 81 4.06 -9.96 0.93
C PHE A 81 4.92 -10.56 -0.18
N LYS A 82 6.12 -11.07 0.11
CA LYS A 82 6.97 -11.67 -0.94
C LYS A 82 6.37 -12.90 -1.60
N GLU A 83 5.66 -13.74 -0.84
CA GLU A 83 5.02 -14.96 -1.34
C GLU A 83 3.89 -14.68 -2.34
N ASN A 84 3.22 -13.51 -2.26
CA ASN A 84 2.05 -13.21 -3.10
C ASN A 84 2.27 -12.05 -4.07
N TYR A 85 3.24 -11.15 -3.83
CA TYR A 85 3.50 -9.99 -4.70
C TYR A 85 4.14 -10.35 -6.04
N VAL A 86 4.92 -11.44 -6.12
CA VAL A 86 5.69 -11.79 -7.33
C VAL A 86 4.85 -11.99 -8.59
N ASN A 87 3.56 -12.28 -8.45
CA ASN A 87 2.67 -12.53 -9.58
C ASN A 87 2.28 -11.23 -10.29
N ASP A 88 2.01 -10.17 -9.52
CA ASP A 88 1.42 -8.93 -10.02
C ASP A 88 2.37 -7.73 -9.98
N TRP A 89 3.53 -7.86 -9.32
CA TRP A 89 4.44 -6.74 -9.10
C TRP A 89 5.83 -7.01 -9.65
N GLU A 90 6.47 -5.95 -10.13
CA GLU A 90 7.86 -5.95 -10.56
C GLU A 90 8.69 -5.14 -9.58
N ARG A 91 9.80 -5.72 -9.10
CA ARG A 91 10.74 -5.00 -8.23
C ARG A 91 11.43 -3.90 -9.03
N SER A 92 11.55 -2.71 -8.44
CA SER A 92 12.24 -1.58 -9.03
C SER A 92 13.35 -1.09 -8.10
N GLU A 93 14.50 -0.73 -8.68
CA GLU A 93 15.60 -0.12 -7.93
C GLU A 93 15.37 1.37 -7.69
N VAL A 94 14.71 2.04 -8.64
CA VAL A 94 14.40 3.47 -8.59
C VAL A 94 12.88 3.65 -8.44
N PRO A 95 12.40 4.04 -7.25
CA PRO A 95 10.97 4.20 -7.02
C PRO A 95 10.39 5.34 -7.84
N LYS A 96 9.21 5.12 -8.39
CA LYS A 96 8.33 6.15 -8.94
C LYS A 96 7.15 6.37 -8.00
N VAL A 97 6.51 7.51 -8.17
CA VAL A 97 5.26 7.79 -7.46
C VAL A 97 4.22 6.74 -7.83
N LEU A 98 3.42 6.33 -6.85
CA LEU A 98 2.48 5.20 -6.90
C LEU A 98 3.13 3.82 -6.98
N ASP A 99 4.44 3.67 -6.85
CA ASP A 99 5.03 2.37 -6.53
C ASP A 99 4.71 2.01 -5.06
N ALA A 100 4.62 0.72 -4.75
CA ALA A 100 4.58 0.24 -3.38
C ALA A 100 6.01 0.17 -2.81
N VAL A 101 6.15 0.37 -1.50
CA VAL A 101 7.39 0.14 -0.77
C VAL A 101 7.15 -0.89 0.33
N LEU A 102 8.07 -1.85 0.46
CA LEU A 102 8.06 -2.83 1.54
C LEU A 102 9.16 -2.56 2.56
N PHE A 103 8.87 -2.87 3.82
CA PHE A 103 9.81 -2.72 4.92
C PHE A 103 9.94 -4.01 5.74
N LEU A 104 11.18 -4.30 6.11
CA LEU A 104 11.54 -5.42 6.96
C LEU A 104 11.34 -5.09 8.44
N ASN A 105 11.02 -6.12 9.23
CA ASN A 105 11.18 -6.10 10.67
C ASN A 105 12.61 -6.48 11.08
N SER A 106 12.89 -6.50 12.39
CA SER A 106 14.20 -6.87 12.92
C SER A 106 14.64 -8.32 12.64
N ARG A 107 13.72 -9.17 12.16
CA ARG A 107 13.97 -10.57 11.77
C ARG A 107 14.17 -10.73 10.25
N GLY A 108 14.19 -9.62 9.50
CA GLY A 108 14.35 -9.67 8.04
C GLY A 108 13.09 -10.07 7.27
N VAL A 109 11.91 -10.07 7.91
CA VAL A 109 10.63 -10.40 7.26
C VAL A 109 9.94 -9.12 6.82
N ALA A 110 9.49 -9.05 5.55
CA ALA A 110 8.70 -7.92 5.09
C ALA A 110 7.32 -7.96 5.76
N ASN A 111 7.01 -6.94 6.56
CA ASN A 111 5.79 -6.93 7.38
C ASN A 111 5.06 -5.59 7.42
N HIS A 112 5.51 -4.63 6.64
CA HIS A 112 4.90 -3.31 6.53
C HIS A 112 5.03 -2.78 5.11
N ALA A 113 4.02 -2.04 4.65
CA ALA A 113 3.97 -1.50 3.30
C ALA A 113 3.48 -0.04 3.26
N GLY A 114 3.76 0.65 2.17
CA GLY A 114 3.27 2.01 1.88
C GLY A 114 3.24 2.31 0.38
N VAL A 115 2.68 3.46 0.01
CA VAL A 115 2.62 3.94 -1.38
C VAL A 115 3.52 5.16 -1.53
N ILE A 116 4.42 5.13 -2.52
CA ILE A 116 5.40 6.18 -2.78
C ILE A 116 4.73 7.44 -3.30
N PHE A 117 5.14 8.56 -2.73
CA PHE A 117 4.89 9.92 -3.20
C PHE A 117 6.21 10.59 -3.62
N LYS A 118 6.11 11.75 -4.25
CA LYS A 118 7.22 12.60 -4.66
C LYS A 118 8.08 13.02 -3.47
N ASN A 119 9.29 13.49 -3.77
CA ASN A 119 10.24 14.01 -2.77
C ASN A 119 10.56 12.98 -1.67
N ARG A 120 10.62 11.70 -2.06
CA ARG A 120 10.90 10.55 -1.19
C ARG A 120 9.93 10.40 -0.03
N LYS A 121 8.69 10.87 -0.19
CA LYS A 121 7.61 10.66 0.78
C LYS A 121 6.88 9.36 0.47
N PHE A 122 6.15 8.85 1.44
CA PHE A 122 5.21 7.75 1.23
C PHE A 122 4.07 7.83 2.24
N ILE A 123 2.88 7.39 1.83
CA ILE A 123 1.74 7.24 2.72
C ILE A 123 1.64 5.79 3.19
N HIS A 124 1.35 5.59 4.48
CA HIS A 124 1.19 4.25 5.06
C HIS A 124 0.26 4.29 6.27
N CYS A 125 -0.35 3.16 6.61
CA CYS A 125 -1.09 3.00 7.85
C CYS A 125 -0.24 2.27 8.89
N CYS A 126 0.13 2.93 9.99
CA CYS A 126 0.80 2.31 11.13
C CYS A 126 -0.06 2.42 12.39
N ARG A 127 0.45 2.12 13.59
CA ARG A 127 -0.34 2.18 14.83
C ARG A 127 -0.92 3.56 15.14
N ALA A 128 -0.35 4.63 14.58
CA ALA A 128 -0.85 6.00 14.69
C ALA A 128 -1.97 6.32 13.67
N GLY A 129 -2.38 5.35 12.85
CA GLY A 129 -3.29 5.55 11.71
C GLY A 129 -2.55 5.78 10.39
N VAL A 130 -3.27 6.32 9.41
CA VAL A 130 -2.72 6.69 8.10
C VAL A 130 -1.96 8.00 8.22
N ILE A 131 -0.66 7.95 7.93
CA ILE A 131 0.26 9.09 7.99
C ILE A 131 1.17 9.14 6.76
N VAL A 132 1.81 10.28 6.55
CA VAL A 132 2.87 10.46 5.54
C VAL A 132 4.21 10.53 6.24
N SER A 133 5.14 9.68 5.81
CA SER A 133 6.51 9.60 6.31
C SER A 133 7.51 9.87 5.18
N ARG A 134 8.80 10.01 5.51
CA ARG A 134 9.86 10.14 4.51
C ARG A 134 10.77 8.91 4.50
N LEU A 135 11.18 8.48 3.31
CA LEU A 135 12.07 7.33 3.13
C LEU A 135 13.51 7.59 3.58
N ASP A 136 13.91 8.85 3.68
CA ASP A 136 15.25 9.26 4.12
C ASP A 136 15.38 9.30 5.66
N ASP A 137 14.27 9.20 6.40
CA ASP A 137 14.30 9.02 7.84
C ASP A 137 15.06 7.72 8.19
N GLY A 138 15.99 7.81 9.15
CA GLY A 138 16.97 6.76 9.41
C GLY A 138 16.37 5.38 9.71
N SER A 139 15.20 5.31 10.35
CA SER A 139 14.50 4.04 10.62
C SER A 139 13.91 3.43 9.36
N TRP A 140 13.33 4.24 8.47
CA TRP A 140 12.71 3.76 7.24
C TRP A 140 13.78 3.34 6.23
N LYS A 141 14.80 4.19 6.04
CA LYS A 141 15.93 3.92 5.13
C LYS A 141 16.60 2.57 5.40
N LYS A 142 16.82 2.22 6.67
CA LYS A 142 17.46 0.96 7.08
C LYS A 142 16.55 -0.27 6.90
N ARG A 143 15.24 -0.07 6.93
CA ARG A 143 14.24 -1.14 6.88
C ARG A 143 13.70 -1.38 5.47
N THR A 144 13.93 -0.46 4.53
CA THR A 144 13.46 -0.60 3.15
C THR A 144 13.98 -1.90 2.56
N GLU A 145 13.05 -2.77 2.19
CA GLU A 145 13.32 -4.02 1.49
C GLU A 145 13.48 -3.76 -0.01
N GLY A 146 12.55 -2.96 -0.56
CA GLY A 146 12.46 -2.74 -1.99
C GLY A 146 11.23 -1.93 -2.37
N PHE A 147 11.21 -1.54 -3.64
CA PHE A 147 10.11 -0.85 -4.28
C PHE A 147 9.50 -1.78 -5.33
N TYR A 148 8.19 -1.68 -5.49
CA TYR A 148 7.42 -2.60 -6.31
C TYR A 148 6.44 -1.82 -7.16
N ARG A 149 6.56 -1.97 -8.48
CA ARG A 149 5.63 -1.39 -9.43
C ARG A 149 4.59 -2.43 -9.80
N LEU A 150 3.31 -2.07 -9.69
CA LEU A 150 2.25 -2.96 -10.13
C LEU A 150 2.37 -3.14 -11.65
N ARG A 151 2.42 -4.40 -12.09
CA ARG A 151 2.38 -4.72 -13.52
C ARG A 151 1.04 -4.25 -14.07
N ASN A 152 1.07 -3.73 -15.29
CA ASN A 152 -0.10 -3.17 -15.94
C ASN A 152 -1.11 -4.28 -16.28
N LYS A 153 -1.86 -4.77 -15.28
CA LYS A 153 -3.07 -5.55 -15.50
C LYS A 153 -4.21 -4.55 -15.62
N ALA A 154 -4.31 -3.93 -16.79
CA ALA A 154 -5.58 -3.36 -17.21
C ALA A 154 -6.58 -4.52 -17.27
N TRP A 155 -7.65 -4.41 -16.51
CA TRP A 155 -8.86 -5.23 -16.65
C TRP A 155 -9.97 -4.33 -17.16
#